data_AF-A0A920NHD0-F1
#
_entry.id   AF-A0A920NHD0-F1
#
_cell.length_a   1.000
_cell.length_b   1.000
_cell.length_c   1.000
_cell.angle_alpha   90.00
_cell.angle_beta   90.00
_cell.angle_gamma   90.00
#
_symmetry.space_group_name_H-M   'P 1'
#
loop_
_entity.id
_entity.type
_entity.pdbx_description
1 polymer ?
#
loop_
_entity_poly.entity_id
_entity_poly.type
_entity_poly.pdbx_seq_one_letter_code
_entity_poly.pdbx_strand_id
1 'polypeptide(L)' 'MYRPVEDTTFIASVAYTPELYGTYMVPIIVDLIEGNPVPDRVPLDHFAIDHSNVADYYEADGTVAN' A
#
# COMPACT_ATOMS: atom_id res chain seq x y z
N MET A 1 -9.96 26.43 9.88
CA MET A 1 -11.31 26.50 9.30
C MET A 1 -11.80 25.08 9.16
N TYR A 2 -12.77 24.66 9.98
CA TYR A 2 -13.36 23.33 9.93
C TYR A 2 -14.38 23.29 8.77
N ARG A 3 -14.29 22.30 7.88
CA ARG A 3 -15.33 22.03 6.89
C ARG A 3 -16.20 20.87 7.39
N PRO A 4 -17.53 20.99 7.34
CA PRO A 4 -18.43 19.86 7.56
C PRO A 4 -18.05 18.68 6.65
N VAL A 5 -18.25 17.45 7.13
CA VAL A 5 -18.00 16.22 6.32
C VAL A 5 -18.87 16.23 5.06
N GLU A 6 -20.09 16.78 5.16
CA GLU A 6 -21.03 17.01 4.06
C GLU A 6 -20.39 17.82 2.89
N ASP A 7 -19.45 18.73 3.20
CA ASP A 7 -18.76 19.60 2.25
C ASP A 7 -17.37 19.07 1.85
N THR A 8 -17.06 17.81 2.21
CA THR A 8 -15.76 17.20 1.97
C THR A 8 -15.86 16.19 0.83
N THR A 9 -15.09 16.41 -0.23
CA THR A 9 -14.95 15.46 -1.33
C THR A 9 -13.71 14.59 -1.10
N PHE A 10 -13.87 13.27 -1.22
CA PHE A 10 -12.72 12.36 -1.22
C PHE A 10 -11.93 12.52 -2.52
N ILE A 11 -10.70 13.03 -2.41
CA ILE A 11 -9.84 13.33 -3.56
C ILE A 11 -8.99 12.10 -3.92
N ALA A 12 -8.31 11.53 -2.94
CA ALA A 12 -7.39 10.42 -3.12
C ALA A 12 -7.08 9.74 -1.77
N SER A 13 -6.51 8.54 -1.83
CA SER A 13 -5.82 7.88 -0.71
C SER A 13 -4.39 7.53 -1.09
N VAL A 14 -3.55 7.32 -0.09
CA VAL A 14 -2.27 6.64 -0.27
C VAL A 14 -2.50 5.15 -0.10
N ALA A 15 -2.13 4.37 -1.11
CA ALA A 15 -2.18 2.92 -1.09
C ALA A 15 -0.77 2.33 -0.95
N TYR A 16 -0.72 1.13 -0.39
CA TYR A 16 0.43 0.26 -0.32
C TYR A 16 -0.05 -1.16 -0.61
N THR A 17 0.80 -2.01 -1.19
CA THR A 17 0.45 -3.38 -1.62
C THR A 17 0.92 -4.41 -0.57
N PRO A 18 0.09 -4.76 0.44
CA PRO A 18 0.46 -5.71 1.49
C PRO A 18 0.75 -7.12 0.95
N GLU A 19 0.20 -7.48 -0.21
CA GLU A 19 0.43 -8.76 -0.89
C GLU A 19 1.91 -8.96 -1.23
N LEU A 20 2.64 -7.87 -1.46
CA LEU A 20 4.07 -7.90 -1.75
C LEU A 20 4.95 -8.00 -0.49
N TYR A 21 4.38 -7.96 0.71
CA TYR A 21 5.16 -8.08 1.95
C TYR A 21 5.87 -9.42 2.03
N GLY A 22 5.31 -10.48 1.45
CA GLY A 22 6.03 -11.75 1.30
C GLY A 22 7.35 -11.56 0.57
N THR A 23 7.34 -10.83 -0.55
CA THR A 23 8.52 -10.54 -1.36
C THR A 23 9.55 -9.68 -0.61
N TYR A 24 9.10 -8.69 0.16
CA TYR A 24 10.01 -7.78 0.86
C TYR A 24 10.51 -8.32 2.20
N MET A 25 9.63 -8.90 3.02
CA MET A 25 9.95 -9.25 4.41
C MET A 25 10.55 -10.65 4.55
N VAL A 26 10.14 -11.61 3.72
CA VAL A 26 10.62 -13.00 3.87
C VAL A 26 12.15 -13.10 3.72
N PRO A 27 12.79 -12.50 2.69
CA PRO A 27 14.25 -12.56 2.58
C PRO A 27 14.96 -11.94 3.79
N ILE A 28 14.44 -10.82 4.30
CA ILE A 28 14.99 -10.13 5.46
C ILE A 28 14.87 -10.98 6.73
N ILE A 29 13.76 -11.68 6.90
CA ILE A 29 13.57 -12.60 8.02
C ILE A 29 14.54 -13.80 7.92
N VAL A 30 14.76 -14.32 6.71
CA VAL A 30 15.75 -15.38 6.48
C VAL A 30 17.15 -14.89 6.84
N ASP A 31 17.56 -13.72 6.34
CA ASP A 31 18.85 -13.10 6.68
C ASP A 31 19.01 -12.87 8.19
N LEU A 32 17.94 -12.42 8.86
CA LEU A 32 17.93 -12.23 10.31
C LEU A 32 18.15 -13.55 11.06
N ILE A 33 17.51 -14.65 10.63
CA ILE A 33 17.65 -15.97 11.25
C ILE A 33 19.06 -16.54 11.03
N GLU A 34 19.66 -16.28 9.87
CA GLU A 34 21.02 -16.70 9.54
C GLU A 34 22.11 -15.86 10.23
N GLY A 35 21.72 -14.75 10.87
CA GLY A 35 22.65 -13.82 11.53
C GLY A 35 23.34 -12.86 10.56
N ASN A 36 22.82 -12.72 9.34
CA ASN A 36 23.30 -11.75 8.37
C ASN A 36 22.85 -10.33 8.78
N PRO A 37 23.62 -9.28 8.42
CA PRO A 37 23.20 -7.91 8.63
C PRO A 37 21.92 -7.59 7.84
N VAL A 38 20.91 -7.07 8.54
CA VAL A 38 19.65 -6.62 7.94
C VAL A 38 19.55 -5.08 7.93
N PRO A 39 18.84 -4.48 6.97
CA PRO A 39 18.61 -3.04 6.95
C PRO A 39 17.73 -2.59 8.12
N ASP A 40 18.06 -1.43 8.71
CA ASP A 40 17.30 -0.82 9.81
C ASP A 40 15.89 -0.36 9.38
N ARG A 41 15.71 -0.08 8.09
CA ARG A 41 14.43 0.34 7.50
C ARG A 41 14.22 -0.26 6.12
N VAL A 42 13.00 -0.68 5.87
CA VAL A 42 12.54 -1.21 4.58
C VAL A 42 11.45 -0.28 4.06
N PRO A 43 11.79 0.70 3.19
CA PRO A 43 10.79 1.55 2.58
C PRO A 43 9.93 0.72 1.62
N LEU A 44 8.63 0.81 1.79
CA LEU A 44 7.66 0.24 0.86
C LEU A 44 7.29 1.30 -0.17
N ASP A 45 7.04 0.87 -1.41
CA ASP A 45 6.50 1.75 -2.42
C ASP A 45 5.06 2.11 -2.06
N HIS A 46 4.78 3.41 -2.10
CA HIS A 46 3.45 3.96 -1.90
C HIS A 46 3.03 4.67 -3.17
N PHE A 47 1.75 4.60 -3.49
CA PHE A 47 1.18 5.31 -4.63
C PHE A 47 -0.15 5.95 -4.26
N ALA A 48 -0.50 7.01 -4.99
CA ALA A 48 -1.79 7.67 -4.80
C ALA A 48 -2.86 6.92 -5.63
N ILE A 49 -3.97 6.59 -4.99
CA ILE A 49 -5.19 6.12 -5.65
C ILE A 49 -6.21 7.24 -5.62
N ASP A 50 -6.74 7.58 -6.79
CA ASP A 50 -7.81 8.55 -6.98
C ASP A 50 -8.84 8.03 -7.99
N HIS A 51 -9.83 8.87 -8.33
CA HIS A 51 -10.90 8.51 -9.26
C HIS A 51 -10.40 8.16 -10.67
N SER A 52 -9.19 8.55 -11.05
CA SER A 52 -8.64 8.29 -12.38
C SER A 52 -7.99 6.92 -12.53
N ASN A 53 -7.55 6.30 -11.43
CA ASN A 53 -6.80 5.03 -11.46
C ASN A 53 -7.38 3.93 -10.55
N VAL A 54 -8.37 4.22 -9.70
CA VAL A 54 -8.95 3.23 -8.77
C VAL A 54 -9.44 1.95 -9.46
N ALA A 55 -9.96 2.09 -10.69
CA ALA A 55 -10.45 0.98 -11.49
C ALA A 55 -9.35 0.02 -11.98
N ASP A 56 -8.08 0.45 -11.97
CA ASP A 56 -6.95 -0.41 -12.34
C ASP A 56 -6.58 -1.38 -11.20
N TYR A 57 -7.03 -1.10 -9.97
CA TYR A 57 -6.67 -1.86 -8.76
C TYR A 57 -7.86 -2.61 -8.14
N TYR A 58 -9.07 -2.08 -8.31
CA TYR A 58 -10.31 -2.65 -7.76
C TYR A 58 -11.38 -2.73 -8.84
N GLU A 59 -11.99 -3.90 -8.98
CA GLU A 59 -13.17 -4.10 -9.80
C GLU A 59 -14.35 -3.31 -9.24
N ALA A 60 -15.37 -3.08 -10.07
CA ALA A 60 -16.53 -2.26 -9.71
C ALA A 60 -17.35 -2.80 -8.51
N ASP A 61 -17.16 -4.07 -8.13
CA ASP A 61 -17.77 -4.71 -6.96
C ASP A 61 -16.86 -4.71 -5.71
N GLY A 62 -15.68 -4.11 -5.79
CA GLY A 62 -14.69 -4.05 -4.72
C GLY A 62 -13.81 -5.29 -4.60
N THR A 63 -13.85 -6.21 -5.57
CA THR A 63 -12.92 -7.34 -5.66
C THR A 63 -11.60 -6.91 -6.33
N VAL A 64 -10.50 -7.61 -6.03
CA VAL A 64 -9.20 -7.35 -6.66
C VAL A 64 -9.24 -7.79 -8.13
N ALA A 65 -8.83 -6.90 -9.03
CA ALA A 65 -8.63 -7.24 -10.45
C ALA A 65 -7.52 -8.30 -10.55
N ASN A 66 -7.78 -9.40 -11.30
CA ASN A 66 -6.88 -10.56 -11.40
C ASN A 66 -5.66 -10.29 -12.27
#